data_AF-A0A2G1ZVK7-F1
#
_entry.id   AF-A0A2G1ZVK7-F1
#
_cell.length_a   1.000
_cell.length_b   1.000
_cell.length_c   1.000
_cell.angle_alpha   90.00
_cell.angle_beta   90.00
_cell.angle_gamma   90.00
#
_symmetry.space_group_name_H-M   'P 1'
#
loop_
_entity.id
_entity.type
_entity.pdbx_description
1 polymer ?
#
loop_
_entity_poly.entity_id
_entity_poly.type
_entity_poly.pdbx_seq_one_letter_code
_entity_poly.pdbx_strand_id
1 'polypeptide(L)' 'NVLRQAMAGDTRDPAGLYFATNSGSVFASLDEGEQWREVARHLPTALCLEAVDFTCA' A
#
# COMPACT_ATOMS: atom_id res chain seq x y z
N ASN A 1 -8.33 -14.06 -7.04
CA ASN A 1 -8.91 -13.00 -7.88
C ASN A 1 -8.15 -11.72 -7.58
N VAL A 2 -7.28 -11.27 -8.49
CA VAL A 2 -6.37 -10.14 -8.24
C VAL A 2 -7.06 -8.85 -8.65
N LEU A 3 -7.24 -7.92 -7.70
CA LEU A 3 -7.69 -6.56 -8.02
C LEU A 3 -6.48 -5.77 -8.51
N ARG A 4 -6.44 -5.48 -9.81
CA ARG A 4 -5.32 -4.79 -10.47
C ARG A 4 -5.09 -3.36 -9.99
N GLN A 5 -6.03 -2.78 -9.22
CA GLN A 5 -6.02 -1.39 -8.77
C GLN A 5 -5.74 -1.22 -7.28
N ALA A 6 -5.51 -2.30 -6.54
CA ALA A 6 -5.24 -2.25 -5.10
C ALA A 6 -3.74 -2.18 -4.78
N MET A 7 -2.95 -1.45 -5.58
CA MET A 7 -1.53 -1.21 -5.34
C MET A 7 -1.17 0.24 -5.67
N ALA A 8 -0.34 0.85 -4.83
CA ALA A 8 0.20 2.20 -5.01
C ALA A 8 1.65 2.25 -4.52
N GLY A 9 2.42 3.22 -5.01
CA GLY A 9 3.75 3.54 -4.52
C GLY A 9 3.91 5.05 -4.33
N ASP A 10 4.77 5.45 -3.41
CA ASP A 10 5.15 6.86 -3.21
C ASP A 10 6.46 7.19 -3.94
N THR A 11 6.90 8.46 -3.83
CA THR A 11 8.09 8.99 -4.50
C THR A 11 9.26 9.20 -3.54
N ARG A 12 9.28 8.54 -2.38
CA ARG A 12 10.39 8.64 -1.42
C ARG A 12 11.61 7.86 -1.90
N ASP A 13 12.73 8.10 -1.25
CA ASP A 13 13.97 7.33 -1.40
C ASP A 13 14.41 6.84 -0.01
N PRO A 14 14.25 5.54 0.32
CA PRO A 14 13.68 4.48 -0.51
C PRO A 14 12.16 4.62 -0.74
N ALA A 15 11.68 4.09 -1.88
CA ALA A 15 10.27 4.16 -2.23
C ALA A 15 9.41 3.26 -1.35
N GLY A 16 8.27 3.79 -0.88
CA GLY A 16 7.26 3.01 -0.20
C GLY A 16 6.27 2.37 -1.19
N LEU A 17 5.92 1.12 -0.93
CA LEU A 17 4.96 0.33 -1.70
C LEU A 17 3.79 -0.11 -0.81
N TYR A 18 2.58 -0.06 -1.35
CA TYR A 18 1.35 -0.35 -0.61
C TYR A 18 0.44 -1.22 -1.46
N PHE A 19 -0.17 -2.25 -0.86
CA PHE A 19 -1.25 -2.99 -1.52
C PHE A 19 -2.34 -3.40 -0.53
N ALA A 20 -3.56 -3.59 -1.04
CA ALA A 20 -4.69 -4.09 -0.28
C ALA A 20 -5.18 -5.43 -0.84
N THR A 21 -5.70 -6.26 0.04
CA THR A 21 -6.25 -7.57 -0.30
C THR A 21 -7.77 -7.56 -0.27
N ASN A 22 -8.40 -8.53 -0.96
CA ASN A 22 -9.85 -8.72 -0.89
C ASN A 22 -10.35 -9.18 0.49
N SER A 23 -9.44 -9.56 1.39
CA SER A 23 -9.77 -9.91 2.78
C SER A 23 -9.82 -8.69 3.70
N GLY A 24 -9.56 -7.49 3.19
CA GLY A 24 -9.61 -6.27 3.99
C GLY A 24 -8.33 -5.96 4.75
N SER A 25 -7.19 -6.49 4.31
CA SER A 25 -5.86 -6.18 4.86
C SER A 25 -5.12 -5.22 3.93
N VAL A 26 -4.32 -4.34 4.52
CA VAL A 26 -3.41 -3.42 3.81
C VAL A 26 -1.99 -3.70 4.27
N PHE A 27 -1.09 -3.86 3.32
CA PHE A 27 0.31 -4.09 3.54
C PHE A 27 1.13 -2.92 3.01
N ALA A 28 2.19 -2.59 3.72
CA ALA A 28 3.16 -1.58 3.33
C ALA A 28 4.57 -2.14 3.39
N SER A 29 5.39 -1.75 2.43
CA SER A 29 6.84 -1.82 2.48
C SER A 29 7.37 -0.38 2.39
N LEU A 30 8.41 -0.09 3.17
CA LEU A 30 9.13 1.20 3.16
C LEU A 30 10.58 1.03 2.70
N ASP A 31 10.85 -0.10 2.04
CA ASP A 31 12.16 -0.59 1.63
C ASP A 31 12.04 -1.28 0.26
N GLU A 32 11.32 -0.64 -0.67
CA GLU A 32 11.20 -1.06 -2.07
C GLU A 32 10.69 -2.51 -2.28
N GLY A 33 9.97 -3.04 -1.30
CA GLY A 33 9.38 -4.37 -1.33
C GLY A 33 10.18 -5.46 -0.63
N GLU A 34 11.30 -5.13 0.04
CA GLU A 34 12.09 -6.11 0.79
C GLU A 34 11.35 -6.68 2.00
N GLN A 35 10.69 -5.83 2.79
CA GLN A 35 9.91 -6.23 3.97
C GLN A 35 8.49 -5.68 3.91
N TRP A 36 7.53 -6.54 4.28
CA TRP A 36 6.12 -6.20 4.28
C TRP A 36 5.55 -6.22 5.70
N ARG A 37 4.77 -5.19 6.03
CA ARG A 37 4.07 -5.06 7.31
C ARG A 37 2.59 -4.86 7.03
N GLU A 38 1.74 -5.60 7.75
CA GLU A 38 0.29 -5.33 7.75
C GLU A 38 0.05 -4.05 8.56
N VAL A 39 -0.43 -2.99 7.89
CA VAL A 39 -0.66 -1.67 8.49
C VAL A 39 -2.12 -1.40 8.80
N ALA A 40 -3.04 -2.14 8.18
CA ALA A 40 -4.46 -2.12 8.51
C ALA A 40 -5.12 -3.47 8.22
N ARG A 41 -6.18 -3.80 8.96
CA ARG A 41 -6.96 -5.04 8.81
C ARG A 41 -8.43 -4.82 9.14
N HIS A 42 -9.27 -5.77 8.76
CA HIS A 42 -10.74 -5.73 8.94
C HIS A 42 -11.43 -4.57 8.22
N LEU A 43 -10.85 -4.11 7.11
CA LEU A 43 -11.50 -3.15 6.22
C LEU A 43 -12.46 -3.88 5.27
N PRO A 44 -13.46 -3.18 4.71
CA PRO A 44 -14.14 -3.66 3.52
C PRO A 44 -13.15 -3.92 2.37
N THR A 45 -13.54 -4.71 1.38
CA THR A 45 -12.73 -4.94 0.17
C THR A 45 -12.36 -3.61 -0.47
N ALA A 46 -11.07 -3.29 -0.48
CA ALA A 46 -10.55 -2.10 -1.15
C ALA A 46 -10.44 -2.36 -2.65
N LEU A 47 -11.15 -1.56 -3.45
CA LEU A 47 -11.13 -1.67 -4.92
C LEU A 47 -9.96 -0.88 -5.53
N CYS A 48 -9.51 0.20 -4.87
CA CYS A 48 -8.42 1.06 -5.31
C CYS A 48 -7.55 1.49 -4.11
N LEU A 49 -6.26 1.73 -4.35
CA LEU A 49 -5.37 2.43 -3.43
C LEU A 49 -4.69 3.60 -4.14
N GLU A 50 -4.42 4.66 -3.38
CA GLU A 50 -3.63 5.82 -3.80
C GLU A 50 -2.65 6.17 -2.67
N ALA A 51 -1.38 6.39 -3.02
CA ALA A 51 -0.37 6.85 -2.09
C ALA A 51 -0.25 8.37 -2.23
N VAL A 52 -0.41 9.10 -1.13
CA VAL A 52 -0.24 10.56 -1.08
C VAL A 52 0.91 10.85 -0.14
N ASP A 53 1.97 11.45 -0.68
CA ASP A 53 3.08 11.95 0.10
C ASP A 53 2.81 13.41 0.50
N PHE A 54 2.98 13.70 1.78
CA PHE A 54 2.83 15.04 2.36
C PHE A 54 4.17 15.51 2.91
N THR A 55 5.21 15.48 2.08
CA THR A 55 6.49 16.07 2.42
C THR A 55 6.41 17.59 2.18
N CYS A 56 6.53 18.37 3.26
CA CYS A 56 6.84 19.80 3.15
C CYS A 56 8.26 19.91 2.57
N ALA A 57 8.41 20.67 1.48
CA ALA A 57 9.71 21.06 0.96
C ALA A 57 10.48 21.95 1.96
#